data_AF-A0A7J7HPN2-F1
#
_entry.id   AF-A0A7J7HPN2-F1
#
_cell.length_a   1.000
_cell.length_b   1.000
_cell.length_c   1.000
_cell.angle_alpha   90.00
_cell.angle_beta   90.00
_cell.angle_gamma   90.00
#
_symmetry.space_group_name_H-M   'P 1'
#
loop_
_entity.id
_entity.type
_entity.pdbx_description
1 polymer ?
#
loop_
_entity_poly.entity_id
_entity_poly.type
_entity_poly.pdbx_seq_one_letter_code
_entity_poly.pdbx_strand_id
1 'polypeptide(L)'
;MASLLSIATTTTTSIALFRTPNSSKPTPFITKIRCIGWDPEGVLGPPQTGHLARREFKRRLEKDAEAREAFQRQVREEKDRRRALRQSRVAPDTPTELIEYFLDTEAQEIEFEISRLRPRLNEEFFSHLRFEIGQLRFAVSKTEDMEDRLIELEALQKALQEGTEAYDKMQAELIKAKESLTKILSSKDVKTTLLEMVERNELNRSLLALLDENIANAHKGDQKLAAAFMEKLRGAMLKYMTV
;
A
#
# COMPACT_ATOMS: atom_id res chain seq x y z
N MET A 1 -4.24 -84.83 13.56
CA MET A 1 -2.94 -84.72 14.26
C MET A 1 -2.67 -83.24 14.51
N ALA A 2 -2.54 -82.87 15.79
CA ALA A 2 -1.87 -81.70 16.41
C ALA A 2 -1.77 -80.37 15.61
N SER A 3 -2.35 -79.27 16.11
CA SER A 3 -1.70 -78.19 16.89
C SER A 3 -0.99 -77.15 15.97
N LEU A 4 -1.17 -75.83 16.07
CA LEU A 4 -0.79 -74.88 17.13
C LEU A 4 -1.44 -73.50 16.80
N LEU A 5 -2.16 -72.85 17.72
CA LEU A 5 -1.78 -71.71 18.60
C LEU A 5 -2.00 -70.27 18.07
N SER A 6 -2.85 -69.52 18.81
CA SER A 6 -2.53 -68.24 19.50
C SER A 6 -3.84 -67.69 20.11
N ILE A 7 -4.15 -67.91 21.40
CA ILE A 7 -3.79 -67.14 22.62
C ILE A 7 -4.16 -65.65 22.49
N ALA A 8 -5.34 -65.20 22.94
CA ALA A 8 -5.74 -64.81 24.32
C ALA A 8 -5.15 -63.45 24.77
N THR A 9 -5.72 -62.59 25.61
CA THR A 9 -7.02 -62.32 26.25
C THR A 9 -6.86 -60.96 26.96
N THR A 10 -7.96 -60.24 27.13
CA THR A 10 -8.13 -58.99 27.89
C THR A 10 -7.61 -59.00 29.33
N THR A 11 -7.10 -57.86 29.81
CA THR A 11 -7.18 -57.46 31.23
C THR A 11 -7.43 -55.95 31.35
N THR A 12 -8.59 -55.62 31.89
CA THR A 12 -9.04 -54.28 32.31
C THR A 12 -8.44 -53.94 33.67
N THR A 13 -7.79 -52.79 33.81
CA THR A 13 -7.29 -52.26 35.08
C THR A 13 -8.08 -51.02 35.49
N SER A 14 -8.66 -51.07 36.68
CA SER A 14 -9.39 -50.01 37.36
C SER A 14 -8.43 -48.97 37.94
N ILE A 15 -8.68 -47.69 37.68
CA ILE A 15 -7.96 -46.57 38.30
C ILE A 15 -8.89 -45.87 39.29
N ALA A 16 -8.47 -45.83 40.55
CA ALA A 16 -9.16 -45.18 41.66
C ALA A 16 -9.09 -43.65 41.54
N LEU A 17 -10.23 -42.99 41.73
CA LEU A 17 -10.37 -41.53 41.78
C LEU A 17 -9.87 -41.00 43.14
N PHE A 18 -8.74 -40.29 43.14
CA PHE A 18 -8.27 -39.53 44.29
C PHE A 18 -9.05 -38.22 44.43
N ARG A 19 -9.72 -38.04 45.57
CA ARG A 19 -10.48 -36.84 45.94
C ARG A 19 -9.53 -35.81 46.58
N THR A 20 -9.21 -34.74 45.87
CA THR A 20 -8.43 -33.62 46.41
C THR A 20 -9.27 -32.77 47.35
N PRO A 21 -8.78 -32.36 48.53
CA PRO A 21 -9.49 -31.45 49.41
C PRO A 21 -9.51 -30.03 48.82
N ASN A 22 -10.66 -29.36 48.92
CA ASN A 22 -10.87 -28.00 48.45
C ASN A 22 -9.91 -27.02 49.15
N SER A 23 -8.86 -26.60 48.44
CA SER A 23 -8.03 -25.45 48.81
C SER A 23 -8.87 -24.18 48.68
N SER A 24 -9.32 -23.62 49.80
CA SER A 24 -9.91 -22.28 49.84
C SER A 24 -8.91 -21.29 49.27
N LYS A 25 -9.28 -20.59 48.18
CA LYS A 25 -8.45 -19.54 47.58
C LYS A 25 -8.19 -18.46 48.66
N PRO A 26 -6.95 -18.00 48.86
CA PRO A 26 -6.68 -16.91 49.78
C PRO A 26 -7.39 -15.66 49.26
N THR A 27 -8.24 -15.06 50.09
CA THR A 27 -8.84 -13.75 49.83
C THR A 27 -7.72 -12.73 49.68
N PRO A 28 -7.71 -11.88 48.63
CA PRO A 28 -6.73 -10.82 48.54
C PRO A 28 -7.03 -9.80 49.64
N PHE A 29 -6.25 -9.83 50.72
CA PHE A 29 -6.18 -8.71 51.64
C PHE A 29 -5.63 -7.53 50.86
N ILE A 30 -6.51 -6.64 50.39
CA ILE A 30 -6.11 -5.30 49.97
C ILE A 30 -5.72 -4.58 51.26
N THR A 31 -4.46 -4.67 51.64
CA THR A 31 -3.87 -3.77 52.63
C THR A 31 -3.89 -2.38 52.01
N LYS A 32 -4.98 -1.63 52.20
CA LYS A 32 -4.92 -0.17 52.05
C LYS A 32 -3.86 0.30 53.03
N ILE A 33 -2.74 0.79 52.51
CA ILE A 33 -1.72 1.48 53.30
C ILE A 33 -2.46 2.60 54.06
N ARG A 34 -2.62 2.45 55.38
CA ARG A 34 -3.32 3.41 56.25
C ARG A 34 -2.35 4.39 56.94
N CYS A 35 -1.14 4.54 56.41
CA CYS A 35 -0.10 5.34 57.03
C CYS A 35 0.55 6.26 55.98
N ILE A 36 -0.08 7.41 55.70
CA ILE A 36 0.51 8.75 55.75
C ILE A 36 -0.69 9.67 56.05
N GLY A 37 -0.95 9.93 57.33
CA GLY A 37 -2.09 10.74 57.78
C GLY A 37 -1.68 11.88 58.69
N TRP A 38 -0.42 12.32 58.61
CA TRP A 38 0.05 13.51 59.30
C TRP A 38 0.56 14.51 58.27
N ASP A 39 -0.35 15.39 57.85
CA ASP A 39 -0.09 16.59 57.06
C ASP A 39 -0.91 17.72 57.69
N PRO A 40 -0.46 18.28 58.83
CA PRO A 40 -1.24 19.25 59.62
C PRO A 40 -1.46 20.58 58.88
N GLU A 41 -0.61 20.88 57.90
CA GLU A 41 -0.64 22.11 57.08
C GLU A 41 -1.30 21.88 55.70
N GLY A 42 -1.70 20.64 55.39
CA GLY A 42 -2.40 20.29 54.15
C GLY A 42 -1.60 20.51 52.86
N VAL A 43 -0.27 20.50 52.95
CA VAL A 43 0.64 20.87 51.84
C VAL A 43 0.64 19.83 50.72
N LEU A 44 0.39 18.55 51.04
CA LEU A 44 0.58 17.43 50.11
C LEU A 44 -0.69 17.02 49.35
N GLY A 45 -1.86 17.54 49.72
CA GLY A 45 -3.13 17.21 49.09
C GLY A 45 -3.55 15.73 49.21
N PRO A 46 -4.74 15.36 48.72
CA PRO A 46 -5.20 13.97 48.80
C PRO A 46 -4.36 13.06 47.89
N PRO A 47 -4.11 11.79 48.30
CA PRO A 47 -3.31 10.86 47.50
C PRO A 47 -3.98 10.60 46.14
N GLN A 48 -3.29 10.95 45.06
CA GLN A 48 -3.77 10.68 43.70
C GLN A 48 -3.55 9.20 43.37
N THR A 49 -4.60 8.52 42.89
CA THR A 49 -4.52 7.10 42.50
C THR A 49 -4.30 6.96 40.99
N GLY A 50 -3.87 5.78 40.53
CA GLY A 50 -3.72 5.49 39.10
C GLY A 50 -2.36 5.84 38.45
N HIS A 51 -1.34 6.18 39.24
CA HIS A 51 0.01 6.46 38.72
C HIS A 51 0.63 5.30 37.94
N LEU A 52 0.42 4.05 38.39
CA LEU A 52 0.88 2.84 37.69
C LEU A 52 0.20 2.70 36.32
N ALA A 53 -1.12 2.82 36.27
CA ALA A 53 -1.88 2.75 35.02
C ALA A 53 -1.47 3.84 34.02
N ARG A 54 -1.24 5.09 34.49
CA ARG A 54 -0.75 6.18 33.64
C ARG A 54 0.65 5.88 33.08
N ARG A 55 1.55 5.31 33.89
CA ARG A 55 2.91 4.95 33.46
C ARG A 55 2.93 3.77 32.49
N GLU A 56 2.07 2.77 32.71
CA GLU A 56 1.89 1.66 31.78
C GLU A 56 1.29 2.10 30.45
N PHE A 57 0.29 2.98 30.48
CA PHE A 57 -0.29 3.59 29.28
C PHE A 57 0.76 4.37 28.48
N LYS A 58 1.56 5.21 29.16
CA LYS A 58 2.68 5.93 28.52
C LYS A 58 3.68 4.96 27.87
N ARG A 59 4.07 3.89 28.58
CA ARG A 59 5.00 2.88 28.05
C ARG A 59 4.44 2.13 26.83
N ARG A 60 3.12 1.85 26.80
CA ARG A 60 2.48 1.25 25.63
C ARG A 60 2.52 2.20 24.44
N LEU A 61 2.18 3.49 24.64
CA LEU A 61 2.28 4.50 23.58
C LEU A 61 3.71 4.66 23.05
N GLU A 62 4.72 4.64 23.92
CA GLU A 62 6.14 4.70 23.53
C GLU A 62 6.55 3.46 22.71
N LYS A 63 6.16 2.26 23.14
CA LYS A 63 6.41 1.02 22.37
C LYS A 63 5.69 1.02 21.03
N ASP A 64 4.45 1.49 20.99
CA ASP A 64 3.69 1.61 19.75
C ASP A 64 4.33 2.64 18.81
N ALA A 65 4.87 3.74 19.35
CA ALA A 65 5.62 4.73 18.58
C ALA A 65 6.92 4.15 18.02
N GLU A 66 7.71 3.45 18.83
CA GLU A 66 8.94 2.77 18.39
C GLU A 66 8.64 1.71 17.32
N ALA A 67 7.60 0.90 17.51
CA ALA A 67 7.17 -0.10 16.52
C ALA A 67 6.74 0.55 15.21
N ARG A 68 6.00 1.66 15.28
CA ARG A 68 5.62 2.46 14.09
C ARG A 68 6.83 3.02 13.38
N GLU A 69 7.80 3.56 14.13
CA GLU A 69 9.03 4.09 13.54
C GLU A 69 9.86 2.99 12.89
N ALA A 70 10.04 1.84 13.53
CA ALA A 70 10.78 0.70 12.97
C ALA A 70 10.13 0.21 11.68
N PHE A 71 8.81 0.07 11.67
CA PHE A 71 8.05 -0.27 10.47
C PHE A 71 8.24 0.79 9.36
N GLN A 72 8.15 2.07 9.69
CA GLN A 72 8.38 3.14 8.73
C GLN A 72 9.81 3.14 8.16
N ARG A 73 10.82 2.80 8.96
CA ARG A 73 12.21 2.66 8.51
C ARG A 73 12.33 1.52 7.50
N GLN A 74 11.79 0.34 7.81
CA GLN A 74 11.77 -0.80 6.89
C GLN A 74 11.09 -0.46 5.56
N VAL A 75 9.93 0.22 5.61
CA VAL A 75 9.23 0.65 4.39
C VAL A 75 10.06 1.65 3.56
N ARG A 76 10.85 2.52 4.21
CA ARG A 76 11.75 3.45 3.50
C ARG A 76 12.92 2.70 2.87
N GLU A 77 13.56 1.81 3.61
CA GLU A 77 14.67 0.99 3.12
C GLU A 77 14.27 0.13 1.92
N GLU A 78 13.10 -0.51 1.97
CA GLU A 78 12.56 -1.28 0.83
C GLU A 78 12.27 -0.39 -0.38
N LYS A 79 11.69 0.80 -0.17
CA LYS A 79 11.47 1.77 -1.25
C LYS A 79 12.77 2.24 -1.89
N ASP A 80 13.80 2.48 -1.09
CA ASP A 80 15.10 2.94 -1.56
C ASP A 80 15.86 1.81 -2.29
N ARG A 81 15.78 0.58 -1.78
CA ARG A 81 16.29 -0.62 -2.45
C ARG A 81 15.68 -0.78 -3.84
N ARG A 82 14.35 -0.69 -3.95
CA ARG A 82 13.65 -0.77 -5.24
C ARG A 82 14.04 0.36 -6.18
N ARG A 83 14.20 1.57 -5.65
CA ARG A 83 14.70 2.71 -6.44
C ARG A 83 16.11 2.44 -6.97
N ALA A 84 16.99 1.88 -6.15
CA ALA A 84 18.34 1.51 -6.58
C ALA A 84 18.33 0.44 -7.67
N LEU A 85 17.48 -0.58 -7.54
CA LEU A 85 17.29 -1.61 -8.57
C LEU A 85 16.83 -0.98 -9.90
N ARG A 86 15.81 -0.11 -9.87
CA ARG A 86 15.34 0.62 -11.07
C ARG A 86 16.45 1.41 -11.77
N GLN A 87 17.31 2.07 -10.99
CA GLN A 87 18.42 2.84 -11.52
C GLN A 87 19.52 1.95 -12.12
N SER A 88 19.71 0.75 -11.59
CA SER A 88 20.68 -0.22 -12.13
C SER A 88 20.23 -0.88 -13.43
N ARG A 89 18.91 -0.98 -13.66
CA ARG A 89 18.35 -1.60 -14.87
C ARG A 89 18.56 -0.71 -16.10
N VAL A 90 19.12 -1.31 -17.15
CA VAL A 90 19.37 -0.69 -18.45
C VAL A 90 18.24 -1.07 -19.41
N ALA A 91 17.70 -0.07 -20.12
CA ALA A 91 16.63 -0.28 -21.09
C ALA A 91 17.18 -0.93 -22.37
N PRO A 92 16.68 -2.12 -22.77
CA PRO A 92 17.14 -2.80 -23.99
C PRO A 92 16.54 -2.17 -25.25
N ASP A 93 17.29 -2.23 -26.35
CA ASP A 93 16.93 -1.57 -27.61
C ASP A 93 16.21 -2.51 -28.61
N THR A 94 16.35 -3.83 -28.44
CA THR A 94 15.72 -4.81 -29.35
C THR A 94 14.38 -5.32 -28.82
N PRO A 95 13.41 -5.67 -29.69
CA PRO A 95 12.11 -6.20 -29.27
C PRO A 95 12.20 -7.49 -28.44
N THR A 96 13.09 -8.42 -28.82
CA THR A 96 13.29 -9.69 -28.11
C THR A 96 13.86 -9.47 -26.70
N GLU A 97 14.91 -8.66 -26.57
CA GLU A 97 15.48 -8.34 -25.26
C GLU A 97 14.49 -7.55 -24.39
N LEU A 98 13.62 -6.75 -25.01
CA LEU A 98 12.56 -6.03 -24.30
C LEU A 98 11.51 -7.00 -23.71
N ILE A 99 11.18 -8.08 -24.41
CA ILE A 99 10.30 -9.13 -23.88
C ILE A 99 10.94 -9.78 -22.64
N GLU A 100 12.19 -10.24 -22.75
CA GLU A 100 12.90 -10.84 -21.61
C GLU A 100 13.01 -9.87 -20.44
N TYR A 101 13.31 -8.60 -20.73
CA TYR A 101 13.37 -7.57 -19.71
C TYR A 101 12.08 -7.45 -18.90
N PHE A 102 10.92 -7.54 -19.54
CA PHE A 102 9.63 -7.50 -18.85
C PHE A 102 9.29 -8.80 -18.12
N LEU A 103 9.71 -9.95 -18.64
CA LEU A 103 9.55 -11.23 -17.93
C LEU A 103 10.40 -11.27 -16.65
N ASP A 104 11.60 -10.67 -16.69
CA ASP A 104 12.47 -10.46 -15.52
C ASP A 104 12.04 -9.29 -14.62
N THR A 105 10.91 -8.63 -14.91
CA THR A 105 10.41 -7.51 -14.12
C THR A 105 9.44 -8.00 -13.04
N GLU A 106 9.66 -7.56 -11.80
CA GLU A 106 8.73 -7.83 -10.71
C GLU A 106 7.35 -7.22 -11.00
N ALA A 107 6.28 -7.93 -10.65
CA ALA A 107 4.90 -7.48 -10.89
C ALA A 107 4.59 -6.09 -10.30
N GLN A 108 5.27 -5.68 -9.22
CA GLN A 108 5.08 -4.37 -8.60
C GLN A 108 5.79 -3.23 -9.35
N GLU A 109 6.81 -3.54 -10.16
CA GLU A 109 7.61 -2.57 -10.90
C GLU A 109 7.21 -2.52 -12.39
N ILE A 110 6.41 -3.49 -12.86
CA ILE A 110 5.99 -3.57 -14.27
C ILE A 110 5.29 -2.29 -14.72
N GLU A 111 4.42 -1.70 -13.89
CA GLU A 111 3.73 -0.44 -14.19
C GLU A 111 4.72 0.72 -14.40
N PHE A 112 5.77 0.77 -13.56
CA PHE A 112 6.81 1.78 -13.68
C PHE A 112 7.62 1.57 -14.96
N GLU A 113 8.04 0.35 -15.26
CA GLU A 113 8.81 0.06 -16.47
C GLU A 113 7.99 0.26 -17.75
N ILE A 114 6.69 -0.05 -17.74
CA ILE A 114 5.75 0.29 -18.82
C ILE A 114 5.75 1.81 -19.05
N SER A 115 5.63 2.60 -17.98
CA SER A 115 5.63 4.07 -18.09
C SER A 115 6.96 4.63 -18.63
N ARG A 116 8.08 4.03 -18.23
CA ARG A 116 9.44 4.41 -18.66
C ARG A 116 9.69 4.07 -20.13
N LEU A 117 9.22 2.91 -20.57
CA LEU A 117 9.47 2.36 -21.90
C LEU A 117 8.28 2.55 -22.86
N ARG A 118 7.27 3.32 -22.47
CA ARG A 118 6.09 3.63 -23.30
C ARG A 118 6.43 4.01 -24.75
N PRO A 119 7.44 4.85 -25.05
CA PRO A 119 7.80 5.20 -26.42
C PRO A 119 8.33 4.04 -27.27
N ARG A 120 8.79 2.95 -26.63
CA ARG A 120 9.29 1.72 -27.28
C ARG A 120 8.18 0.67 -27.42
N LEU A 121 7.14 0.74 -26.60
CA LEU A 121 5.95 -0.12 -26.64
C LEU A 121 5.00 0.29 -27.78
N ASN A 122 5.48 0.20 -29.03
CA ASN A 122 4.75 0.55 -30.24
C ASN A 122 4.05 -0.67 -30.85
N GLU A 123 3.21 -0.43 -31.87
CA GLU A 123 2.50 -1.50 -32.58
C GLU A 123 3.46 -2.56 -33.18
N GLU A 124 4.67 -2.14 -33.57
CA GLU A 124 5.73 -3.04 -34.06
C GLU A 124 6.15 -4.06 -32.99
N PHE A 125 6.34 -3.61 -31.74
CA PHE A 125 6.67 -4.48 -30.62
C PHE A 125 5.53 -5.46 -30.33
N PHE A 126 4.29 -4.98 -30.26
CA PHE A 126 3.14 -5.87 -30.02
C PHE A 126 2.89 -6.85 -31.17
N SER A 127 3.27 -6.48 -32.40
CA SER A 127 3.22 -7.37 -33.55
C SER A 127 4.28 -8.47 -33.44
N HIS A 128 5.49 -8.13 -32.99
CA HIS A 128 6.55 -9.09 -32.71
C HIS A 128 6.15 -10.08 -31.60
N LEU A 129 5.61 -9.57 -30.48
CA LEU A 129 5.13 -10.39 -29.37
C LEU A 129 4.00 -11.35 -29.82
N ARG A 130 3.03 -10.86 -30.61
CA ARG A 130 1.97 -11.70 -31.19
C ARG A 130 2.53 -12.78 -32.12
N PHE A 131 3.59 -12.48 -32.86
CA PHE A 131 4.25 -13.42 -33.74
C PHE A 131 4.95 -14.54 -32.97
N GLU A 132 5.71 -14.22 -31.92
CA GLU A 132 6.34 -15.22 -31.04
C GLU A 132 5.30 -16.13 -30.37
N ILE A 133 4.23 -15.54 -29.81
CA ILE A 133 3.10 -16.30 -29.24
C ILE A 133 2.48 -17.21 -30.31
N GLY A 134 2.31 -16.70 -31.52
CA GLY A 134 1.81 -17.48 -32.66
C GLY A 134 2.70 -18.68 -32.99
N GLN A 135 4.02 -18.49 -33.04
CA GLN A 135 4.97 -19.57 -33.28
C GLN A 135 4.87 -20.67 -32.23
N LEU A 136 4.79 -20.31 -30.94
CA LEU A 136 4.66 -21.28 -29.86
C LEU A 136 3.29 -21.99 -29.89
N ARG A 137 2.21 -21.26 -30.19
CA ARG A 137 0.84 -21.82 -30.29
C ARG A 137 0.72 -22.88 -31.37
N PHE A 138 1.33 -22.64 -32.53
CA PHE A 138 1.23 -23.49 -33.72
C PHE A 138 2.43 -24.43 -33.92
N ALA A 139 3.35 -24.52 -32.95
CA ALA A 139 4.43 -25.47 -32.99
C ALA A 139 3.90 -26.92 -33.00
N VAL A 140 4.46 -27.75 -33.88
CA VAL A 140 4.00 -29.14 -34.11
C VAL A 140 4.33 -30.05 -32.92
N SER A 141 5.45 -29.79 -32.24
CA SER A 141 5.88 -30.48 -31.02
C SER A 141 5.74 -29.55 -29.82
N LYS A 142 4.77 -29.82 -28.95
CA LYS A 142 4.58 -29.10 -27.69
C LYS A 142 5.34 -29.82 -26.59
N THR A 143 6.31 -29.14 -26.01
CA THR A 143 6.98 -29.56 -24.78
C THR A 143 6.41 -28.73 -23.63
N GLU A 144 6.51 -29.23 -22.40
CA GLU A 144 6.03 -28.53 -21.19
C GLU A 144 6.66 -27.12 -21.09
N ASP A 145 7.98 -27.02 -21.32
CA ASP A 145 8.71 -25.74 -21.34
C ASP A 145 8.14 -24.72 -22.35
N MET A 146 7.66 -25.20 -23.51
CA MET A 146 7.05 -24.32 -24.53
C MET A 146 5.64 -23.86 -24.14
N GLU A 147 4.89 -24.70 -23.43
CA GLU A 147 3.56 -24.37 -22.92
C GLU A 147 3.66 -23.35 -21.78
N ASP A 148 4.61 -23.53 -20.86
CA ASP A 148 4.89 -22.59 -19.78
C ASP A 148 5.32 -21.22 -20.34
N ARG A 149 6.26 -21.20 -21.29
CA ARG A 149 6.69 -19.96 -21.93
C ARG A 149 5.56 -19.26 -22.68
N LEU A 150 4.65 -20.02 -23.29
CA LEU A 150 3.47 -19.47 -23.94
C LEU A 150 2.54 -18.79 -22.94
N ILE A 151 2.31 -19.39 -21.76
CA ILE A 151 1.51 -18.80 -20.69
C ILE A 151 2.15 -17.49 -20.20
N GLU A 152 3.47 -17.48 -19.98
CA GLU A 152 4.20 -16.28 -19.58
C GLU A 152 4.04 -15.14 -20.59
N LEU A 153 4.22 -15.43 -21.88
CA LEU A 153 4.11 -14.42 -22.94
C LEU A 153 2.67 -13.90 -23.12
N GLU A 154 1.67 -14.75 -22.97
CA GLU A 154 0.26 -14.34 -23.01
C GLU A 154 -0.12 -13.46 -21.82
N ALA A 155 0.34 -13.84 -20.61
CA ALA A 155 0.16 -13.03 -19.41
C ALA A 155 0.85 -11.67 -19.55
N LEU A 156 2.08 -11.66 -20.07
CA LEU A 156 2.84 -10.45 -20.33
C LEU A 156 2.13 -9.56 -21.37
N GLN A 157 1.68 -10.12 -22.49
CA GLN A 157 0.97 -9.37 -23.53
C GLN A 157 -0.24 -8.63 -22.94
N LYS A 158 -1.04 -9.34 -22.15
CA LYS A 158 -2.23 -8.76 -21.51
C LYS A 158 -1.84 -7.65 -20.53
N ALA A 159 -0.85 -7.88 -19.67
CA ALA A 159 -0.39 -6.89 -18.70
C ALA A 159 0.16 -5.62 -19.37
N LEU A 160 0.95 -5.77 -20.45
CA LEU A 160 1.48 -4.64 -21.21
C LEU A 160 0.37 -3.86 -21.93
N GLN A 161 -0.63 -4.54 -22.47
CA GLN A 161 -1.75 -3.87 -23.13
C GLN A 161 -2.59 -3.08 -22.12
N GLU A 162 -2.99 -3.70 -21.01
CA GLU A 162 -3.74 -3.01 -19.95
C GLU A 162 -2.95 -1.83 -19.35
N GLY A 163 -1.65 -2.02 -19.12
CA GLY A 163 -0.78 -0.97 -18.56
C GLY A 163 -0.54 0.20 -19.53
N THR A 164 -0.36 -0.06 -20.82
CA THR A 164 -0.20 1.01 -21.82
C THR A 164 -1.50 1.79 -22.01
N GLU A 165 -2.65 1.13 -22.06
CA GLU A 165 -3.95 1.79 -22.12
C GLU A 165 -4.23 2.64 -20.86
N ALA A 166 -3.90 2.12 -19.68
CA ALA A 166 -4.03 2.86 -18.42
C ALA A 166 -3.11 4.09 -18.40
N TYR A 167 -1.86 3.93 -18.86
CA TYR A 167 -0.90 5.04 -18.97
C TYR A 167 -1.41 6.13 -19.92
N ASP A 168 -1.90 5.76 -21.10
CA ASP A 168 -2.38 6.72 -22.10
C ASP A 168 -3.61 7.48 -21.60
N LYS A 169 -4.55 6.79 -20.93
CA LYS A 169 -5.71 7.41 -20.27
C LYS A 169 -5.26 8.41 -19.20
N MET A 170 -4.35 8.00 -18.32
CA MET A 170 -3.80 8.87 -17.28
C MET A 170 -3.09 10.10 -17.90
N GLN A 171 -2.30 9.91 -18.96
CA GLN A 171 -1.61 10.99 -19.66
C GLN A 171 -2.62 11.99 -20.24
N ALA A 172 -3.66 11.51 -20.92
CA ALA A 172 -4.72 12.36 -21.47
C ALA A 172 -5.45 13.15 -20.36
N GLU A 173 -5.74 12.51 -19.23
CA GLU A 173 -6.35 13.17 -18.08
C GLU A 173 -5.45 14.26 -17.47
N LEU A 174 -4.14 14.01 -17.35
CA LEU A 174 -3.19 14.98 -16.83
C LEU A 174 -3.02 16.18 -17.77
N ILE A 175 -2.98 15.95 -19.08
CA ILE A 175 -2.94 17.04 -20.07
C ILE A 175 -4.21 17.89 -19.97
N LYS A 176 -5.39 17.26 -19.96
CA LYS A 176 -6.68 17.95 -19.78
C LYS A 176 -6.71 18.73 -18.45
N ALA A 177 -6.26 18.11 -17.36
CA ALA A 177 -6.19 18.76 -16.06
C ALA A 177 -5.25 19.99 -16.07
N LYS A 178 -4.10 19.91 -16.75
CA LYS A 178 -3.20 21.06 -16.92
C LYS A 178 -3.87 22.18 -17.70
N GLU A 179 -4.54 21.87 -18.81
CA GLU A 179 -5.27 22.86 -19.62
C GLU A 179 -6.38 23.54 -18.82
N SER A 180 -7.18 22.74 -18.12
CA SER A 180 -8.22 23.20 -17.18
C SER A 180 -7.66 24.12 -16.09
N LEU A 181 -6.55 23.74 -15.45
CA LEU A 181 -5.90 24.56 -14.42
C LEU A 181 -5.39 25.88 -15.00
N THR A 182 -4.78 25.83 -16.18
CA THR A 182 -4.28 27.02 -16.89
C THR A 182 -5.43 27.96 -17.24
N LYS A 183 -6.57 27.43 -17.69
CA LYS A 183 -7.79 28.18 -17.97
C LYS A 183 -8.32 28.88 -16.71
N ILE A 184 -8.35 28.18 -15.56
CA ILE A 184 -8.82 28.79 -14.30
C ILE A 184 -7.88 29.91 -13.85
N LEU A 185 -6.56 29.66 -13.83
CA LEU A 185 -5.58 30.63 -13.33
C LEU A 185 -5.42 31.86 -14.23
N SER A 186 -5.67 31.72 -15.54
CA SER A 186 -5.63 32.84 -16.49
C SER A 186 -6.96 33.58 -16.63
N SER A 187 -8.04 33.05 -16.05
CA SER A 187 -9.37 33.67 -16.15
C SER A 187 -9.45 34.99 -15.37
N LYS A 188 -10.20 35.95 -15.92
CA LYS A 188 -10.54 37.20 -15.21
C LYS A 188 -11.52 36.92 -14.06
N ASP A 189 -12.49 36.05 -14.33
CA ASP A 189 -13.53 35.64 -13.39
C ASP A 189 -13.45 34.14 -13.08
N VAL A 190 -12.77 33.81 -11.99
CA VAL A 190 -12.53 32.43 -11.55
C VAL A 190 -13.83 31.70 -11.20
N LYS A 191 -14.82 32.43 -10.67
CA LYS A 191 -16.08 31.82 -10.22
C LYS A 191 -16.95 31.34 -11.39
N THR A 192 -17.08 32.17 -12.43
CA THR A 192 -17.90 31.83 -13.61
C THR A 192 -17.24 30.70 -14.39
N THR A 193 -15.92 30.78 -14.59
CA THR A 193 -15.15 29.70 -15.23
C THR A 193 -15.22 28.38 -14.46
N LEU A 194 -15.17 28.40 -13.12
CA LEU A 194 -15.38 27.19 -12.33
C LEU A 194 -16.79 26.62 -12.54
N LEU A 195 -17.84 27.44 -12.55
CA LEU A 195 -19.21 26.96 -12.80
C LEU A 195 -19.37 26.36 -14.20
N GLU A 196 -18.83 27.01 -15.23
CA GLU A 196 -18.82 26.47 -16.61
C GLU A 196 -18.10 25.11 -16.67
N MET A 197 -17.01 24.95 -15.92
CA MET A 197 -16.25 23.70 -15.88
C MET A 197 -16.98 22.60 -15.10
N VAL A 198 -17.76 22.96 -14.08
CA VAL A 198 -18.66 22.03 -13.38
C VAL A 198 -19.74 21.53 -14.32
N GLU A 199 -20.37 22.43 -15.08
CA GLU A 199 -21.41 22.08 -16.06
C GLU A 199 -20.89 21.10 -17.13
N ARG A 200 -19.63 21.24 -17.53
CA ARG A 200 -18.98 20.36 -18.52
C ARG A 200 -18.35 19.10 -17.90
N ASN A 201 -18.49 18.90 -16.60
CA ASN A 201 -17.86 17.81 -15.85
C ASN A 201 -16.33 17.73 -16.09
N GLU A 202 -15.68 18.89 -16.08
CA GLU A 202 -14.22 19.03 -16.27
C GLU A 202 -13.45 19.02 -14.94
N LEU A 203 -14.15 19.01 -13.80
CA LEU A 203 -13.53 18.96 -12.48
C LEU A 203 -13.17 17.53 -12.09
N ASN A 204 -11.95 17.13 -12.41
CA ASN A 204 -11.45 15.77 -12.16
C ASN A 204 -10.53 15.69 -10.94
N ARG A 205 -10.33 14.47 -10.41
CA ARG A 205 -9.39 14.20 -9.31
C ARG A 205 -7.95 14.59 -9.66
N SER A 206 -7.56 14.37 -10.91
CA SER A 206 -6.24 14.72 -11.46
C SER A 206 -6.00 16.24 -11.42
N LEU A 207 -7.02 17.06 -11.67
CA LEU A 207 -6.94 18.52 -11.55
C LEU A 207 -6.70 18.98 -10.11
N LEU A 208 -7.38 18.35 -9.15
CA LEU A 208 -7.17 18.62 -7.72
C LEU A 208 -5.76 18.22 -7.27
N ALA A 209 -5.26 17.06 -7.71
CA ALA A 209 -3.92 16.60 -7.37
C ALA A 209 -2.84 17.57 -7.88
N LEU A 210 -2.97 18.05 -9.13
CA LEU A 210 -2.06 19.06 -9.69
C LEU A 210 -2.11 20.39 -8.92
N LEU A 211 -3.30 20.80 -8.48
CA LEU A 211 -3.45 22.00 -7.64
C LEU A 211 -2.77 21.82 -6.27
N ASP A 212 -2.91 20.65 -5.65
CA ASP A 212 -2.29 20.35 -4.35
C ASP A 212 -0.75 20.33 -4.45
N GLU A 213 -0.20 19.78 -5.53
CA GLU A 213 1.24 19.84 -5.82
C GLU A 213 1.72 21.29 -6.02
N ASN A 214 0.98 22.11 -6.77
CA ASN A 214 1.30 23.51 -6.98
C ASN A 214 1.25 24.32 -5.67
N ILE A 215 0.28 24.05 -4.80
CA ILE A 215 0.21 24.66 -3.45
C ILE A 215 1.45 24.28 -2.64
N ALA A 216 1.82 23.00 -2.62
CA ALA A 216 3.01 22.53 -1.91
C ALA A 216 4.30 23.17 -2.45
N ASN A 217 4.42 23.32 -3.77
CA ASN A 217 5.56 23.98 -4.41
C ASN A 217 5.58 25.49 -4.11
N ALA A 218 4.43 26.16 -4.07
CA ALA A 218 4.33 27.57 -3.68
C ALA A 218 4.75 27.79 -2.22
N HIS A 219 4.38 26.89 -1.31
CA HIS A 219 4.85 26.91 0.08
C HIS A 219 6.37 26.70 0.19
N LYS A 220 6.93 25.76 -0.57
CA LYS A 220 8.40 25.56 -0.63
C LYS A 220 9.14 26.78 -1.18
N GLY A 221 8.51 27.53 -2.08
CA GLY A 221 9.07 28.74 -2.70
C GLY A 221 8.73 30.05 -1.97
N ASP A 222 8.19 30.00 -0.74
CA ASP A 222 7.76 31.15 0.06
C ASP A 222 6.72 32.09 -0.60
N GLN A 223 5.99 31.60 -1.61
CA GLN A 223 4.98 32.37 -2.34
C GLN A 223 3.61 32.34 -1.62
N LYS A 224 3.55 32.96 -0.43
CA LYS A 224 2.38 32.90 0.47
C LYS A 224 1.07 33.39 -0.16
N LEU A 225 1.12 34.44 -0.98
CA LEU A 225 -0.08 34.99 -1.63
C LEU A 225 -0.65 34.02 -2.69
N ALA A 226 0.23 33.41 -3.49
CA ALA A 226 -0.17 32.44 -4.50
C ALA A 226 -0.73 31.16 -3.85
N ALA A 227 -0.07 30.68 -2.80
CA ALA A 227 -0.54 29.53 -2.02
C ALA A 227 -1.93 29.79 -1.42
N ALA A 228 -2.13 30.94 -0.76
CA ALA A 228 -3.43 31.29 -0.17
C ALA A 228 -4.55 31.44 -1.20
N PHE A 229 -4.23 31.93 -2.40
CA PHE A 229 -5.20 31.99 -3.51
C PHE A 229 -5.57 30.59 -4.01
N MET A 230 -4.58 29.73 -4.26
CA MET A 230 -4.80 28.36 -4.71
C MET A 230 -5.52 27.51 -3.67
N GLU A 231 -5.27 27.70 -2.37
CA GLU A 231 -6.02 27.03 -1.30
C GLU A 231 -7.51 27.43 -1.27
N LYS A 232 -7.82 28.71 -1.53
CA LYS A 232 -9.23 29.16 -1.67
C LYS A 232 -9.89 28.54 -2.89
N LEU A 233 -9.18 28.47 -4.01
CA LEU A 233 -9.65 27.83 -5.24
C LEU A 233 -9.91 26.34 -5.01
N ARG A 234 -8.97 25.64 -4.36
CA ARG A 234 -9.11 24.25 -3.93
C ARG A 234 -10.37 24.04 -3.10
N GLY A 235 -10.59 24.89 -2.09
CA GLY A 235 -11.78 24.86 -1.25
C GLY A 235 -13.08 25.12 -2.00
N ALA A 236 -13.05 25.92 -3.08
CA ALA A 236 -14.20 26.12 -3.96
C ALA A 236 -14.47 24.89 -4.85
N MET A 237 -13.44 24.34 -5.48
CA MET A 237 -13.54 23.14 -6.33
C MET A 237 -14.09 21.93 -5.57
N LEU A 238 -13.62 21.70 -4.33
CA LEU A 238 -14.07 20.58 -3.50
C LEU A 238 -15.58 20.59 -3.21
N LYS A 239 -16.25 21.75 -3.30
CA LYS A 239 -17.71 21.83 -3.12
C LYS A 239 -18.49 21.27 -4.30
N TYR A 240 -17.88 21.26 -5.48
CA TYR A 240 -18.51 20.83 -6.73
C TYR A 240 -18.04 19.45 -7.19
N MET A 241 -16.96 18.92 -6.59
CA MET A 241 -16.56 17.54 -6.82
C MET A 241 -17.49 16.61 -6.05
N THR A 242 -18.36 15.92 -6.77
CA THR A 242 -19.15 14.81 -6.24
C THR A 242 -18.32 13.53 -6.26
N VAL A 243 -18.40 12.75 -5.17
CA VAL A 243 -17.80 11.40 -5.05
C VAL A 243 -18.51 10.43 -5.97
#